data_AF-A0A661PEH4-F1
#
_entry.id   AF-A0A661PEH4-F1
#
_cell.length_a   1.000
_cell.length_b   1.000
_cell.length_c   1.000
_cell.angle_alpha   90.00
_cell.angle_beta   90.00
_cell.angle_gamma   90.00
#
_symmetry.space_group_name_H-M   'P 1'
#
loop_
_entity.id
_entity.type
_entity.pdbx_description
1 polymer ?
#
loop_
_entity_poly.entity_id
_entity_poly.type
_entity_poly.pdbx_seq_one_letter_code
_entity_poly.pdbx_strand_id
1 'polypeptide(L)'
;MVARVVVYLTDWCPYCHSARRLLNGKGVAFEEICVEARTDLRAWLLEASGQRTVPQIFINSRSVGGFSELAAFDRAGELDGLLAEPASGAESPLPS
;
A
#
# COMPACT_ATOMS: atom_id res chain seq x y z
N MET A 1 -10.63 -14.70 5.49
CA MET A 1 -9.32 -14.49 4.82
C MET A 1 -9.10 -13.01 4.79
N VAL A 2 -7.98 -12.52 5.30
CA VAL A 2 -7.63 -11.09 5.34
C VAL A 2 -6.97 -10.69 4.03
N ALA A 3 -7.23 -9.46 3.57
CA ALA A 3 -6.58 -8.89 2.40
C ALA A 3 -5.06 -8.82 2.58
N ARG A 4 -4.30 -8.97 1.49
CA ARG A 4 -2.85 -8.74 1.49
C ARG A 4 -2.60 -7.24 1.30
N VAL A 5 -1.96 -6.61 2.28
CA VAL A 5 -1.59 -5.18 2.22
C VAL A 5 -0.08 -5.05 2.09
N VAL A 6 0.38 -4.28 1.12
CA VAL A 6 1.80 -3.96 0.90
C VAL A 6 1.94 -2.45 0.82
N VAL A 7 2.90 -1.90 1.56
CA VAL A 7 3.17 -0.47 1.65
C VAL A 7 4.59 -0.22 1.16
N TYR A 8 4.69 0.45 0.03
CA TYR A 8 5.96 0.94 -0.51
C TYR A 8 6.28 2.29 0.10
N LEU A 9 7.44 2.37 0.72
CA LEU A 9 7.83 3.51 1.54
C LEU A 9 9.32 3.80 1.46
N THR A 10 9.72 4.90 2.10
CA THR A 10 11.11 5.23 2.39
C THR A 10 11.26 5.55 3.88
N ASP A 11 12.42 5.24 4.45
CA ASP A 11 12.66 5.34 5.90
C ASP A 11 12.55 6.77 6.45
N TRP A 12 12.84 7.78 5.64
CA TRP A 12 12.82 9.18 6.07
C TRP A 12 11.48 9.90 5.83
N CYS A 13 10.49 9.24 5.23
CA CYS A 13 9.26 9.93 4.81
C CYS A 13 8.21 10.01 5.94
N PRO A 14 7.78 11.22 6.35
CA PRO A 14 6.81 11.39 7.43
C PRO A 14 5.41 10.86 7.08
N TYR A 15 5.02 10.87 5.79
CA TYR A 15 3.74 10.32 5.34
C TYR A 15 3.68 8.79 5.46
N CYS A 16 4.82 8.11 5.35
CA CYS A 16 4.90 6.66 5.49
C CYS A 16 4.63 6.23 6.95
N HIS A 17 5.15 6.99 7.92
CA HIS A 17 4.82 6.81 9.33
C HIS A 17 3.32 6.94 9.61
N SER A 18 2.65 7.92 8.99
CA SER A 18 1.21 8.10 9.14
C SER A 18 0.41 6.94 8.55
N ALA A 19 0.79 6.45 7.36
CA ALA A 19 0.16 5.27 6.75
C ALA A 19 0.29 4.02 7.64
N ARG A 20 1.49 3.78 8.17
CA ARG A 20 1.76 2.67 9.10
C ARG A 20 0.92 2.75 10.36
N ARG A 21 0.76 3.95 10.92
CA ARG A 21 -0.04 4.18 12.13
C ARG A 21 -1.53 3.92 11.87
N LEU A 22 -2.04 4.32 10.70
CA LEU A 22 -3.41 4.07 10.29
C LEU A 22 -3.68 2.56 10.16
N LEU A 23 -2.83 1.85 9.43
CA LEU A 23 -2.97 0.40 9.24
C LEU A 23 -2.82 -0.38 10.55
N ASN A 24 -1.86 -0.01 11.41
CA ASN A 24 -1.75 -0.58 12.75
C ASN A 24 -2.98 -0.30 13.60
N GLY A 25 -3.57 0.90 13.51
CA GLY A 25 -4.80 1.25 14.21
C GLY A 25 -5.99 0.38 13.80
N LYS A 26 -5.99 -0.13 12.56
CA LYS A 26 -6.97 -1.11 12.07
C LYS A 26 -6.68 -2.55 12.50
N GLY A 27 -5.50 -2.83 13.06
CA GLY A 27 -5.10 -4.18 13.43
C GLY A 27 -4.87 -5.10 12.22
N VAL A 28 -4.56 -4.55 11.05
CA VAL A 28 -4.28 -5.34 9.85
C VAL A 28 -2.79 -5.56 9.67
N ALA A 29 -2.41 -6.77 9.27
CA ALA A 29 -1.04 -7.09 8.88
C ALA A 29 -0.74 -6.51 7.49
N PHE A 30 0.34 -5.75 7.38
CA PHE A 30 0.83 -5.20 6.13
C PHE A 30 2.34 -5.42 6.01
N GLU A 31 2.83 -5.49 4.79
CA GLU A 31 4.25 -5.61 4.47
C GLU A 31 4.81 -4.24 4.11
N GLU A 32 5.99 -3.90 4.63
CA GLU A 32 6.68 -2.64 4.33
C GLU A 32 7.85 -2.90 3.39
N ILE A 33 7.86 -2.26 2.24
CA ILE A 33 8.92 -2.43 1.24
C ILE A 33 9.61 -1.09 1.00
N CYS A 34 10.88 -1.02 1.41
CA CYS A 34 11.70 0.18 1.21
C CYS A 34 12.16 0.28 -0.25
N VAL A 35 11.71 1.32 -0.95
CA VAL A 35 12.03 1.54 -2.38
C VAL A 35 13.19 2.50 -2.60
N GLU A 36 13.82 2.97 -1.52
CA GLU A 36 14.89 3.97 -1.57
C GLU A 36 16.09 3.50 -2.41
N ALA A 37 16.58 2.29 -2.13
CA ALA A 37 17.71 1.68 -2.83
C ALA A 37 17.28 0.80 -4.02
N ARG A 38 15.98 0.60 -4.24
CA ARG A 38 15.41 -0.35 -5.22
C ARG A 38 14.88 0.39 -6.45
N THR A 39 15.76 0.66 -7.40
CA THR A 39 15.39 1.37 -8.65
C THR A 39 14.41 0.56 -9.51
N ASP A 40 14.51 -0.77 -9.46
CA ASP A 40 13.56 -1.75 -10.01
C ASP A 40 12.14 -1.49 -9.52
N LEU A 41 11.96 -1.35 -8.20
CA LEU A 41 10.65 -1.11 -7.60
C LEU A 41 10.10 0.27 -7.97
N ARG A 42 10.95 1.30 -8.05
CA ARG A 42 10.50 2.64 -8.46
C ARG A 42 9.99 2.67 -9.89
N ALA A 43 10.61 1.90 -10.79
CA ALA A 43 10.13 1.75 -12.17
C ALA A 43 8.80 0.99 -12.20
N TRP A 44 8.71 -0.14 -11.47
CA TRP A 44 7.47 -0.91 -11.37
C TRP A 44 6.32 -0.10 -10.77
N LEU A 45 6.57 0.69 -9.71
CA LEU A 45 5.56 1.55 -9.10
C LEU A 45 5.00 2.58 -10.07
N LEU A 46 5.84 3.12 -10.96
CA LEU A 46 5.39 4.02 -12.02
C LEU A 46 4.44 3.31 -12.98
N GLU A 47 4.72 2.07 -13.35
CA GLU A 47 3.85 1.29 -14.24
C GLU A 47 2.56 0.86 -13.54
N ALA A 48 2.65 0.48 -12.26
CA ALA A 48 1.54 -0.06 -11.48
C ALA A 48 0.56 1.02 -10.98
N SER A 49 1.05 2.19 -10.55
CA SER A 49 0.20 3.27 -10.02
C SER A 49 0.18 4.54 -10.87
N GLY A 50 1.08 4.65 -11.86
CA GLY A 50 1.30 5.89 -12.60
C GLY A 50 2.15 6.93 -11.85
N GLN A 51 2.62 6.62 -10.63
CA GLN A 51 3.33 7.58 -9.77
C GLN A 51 4.68 7.06 -9.28
N ARG A 52 5.68 7.94 -9.20
CA ARG A 52 7.02 7.63 -8.65
C ARG A 52 7.19 8.01 -7.17
N THR A 53 6.15 8.61 -6.58
CA THR A 53 6.13 9.15 -5.23
C THR A 53 5.75 8.09 -4.22
N VAL A 54 6.25 8.22 -3.00
CA VAL A 54 5.89 7.38 -1.84
C VAL A 54 5.13 8.23 -0.81
N PRO A 55 4.31 7.61 0.08
CA PRO A 55 3.99 6.19 0.16
C PRO A 55 3.08 5.73 -0.98
N GLN A 56 3.18 4.45 -1.37
CA GLN A 56 2.17 3.80 -2.21
C GLN A 56 1.66 2.55 -1.52
N ILE A 57 0.34 2.44 -1.41
CA ILE A 57 -0.34 1.34 -0.76
C ILE A 57 -0.99 0.45 -1.82
N PHE A 58 -0.75 -0.84 -1.70
CA PHE A 58 -1.37 -1.88 -2.49
C PHE A 58 -2.19 -2.79 -1.59
N ILE A 59 -3.44 -3.03 -1.95
CA ILE A 59 -4.33 -3.97 -1.26
C ILE A 59 -4.79 -4.99 -2.29
N ASN A 60 -4.60 -6.28 -2.04
CA ASN A 60 -4.96 -7.35 -2.98
C ASN A 60 -4.39 -7.11 -4.39
N SER A 61 -3.17 -6.58 -4.45
CA SER A 61 -2.44 -6.26 -5.70
C SER A 61 -3.06 -5.14 -6.54
N ARG A 62 -4.02 -4.42 -5.97
CA ARG A 62 -4.57 -3.18 -6.52
C ARG A 62 -3.87 -1.99 -5.88
N SER A 63 -3.36 -1.08 -6.71
CA SER A 63 -2.89 0.23 -6.24
C SER A 63 -4.06 1.01 -5.65
N VAL A 64 -4.02 1.26 -4.35
CA VAL A 64 -4.96 2.15 -3.64
C VAL A 64 -4.56 3.61 -3.84
N GLY A 65 -3.27 3.87 -4.01
CA GLY A 65 -2.70 5.20 -4.12
C GLY A 65 -1.80 5.52 -2.93
N GLY A 66 -1.73 6.80 -2.56
CA GLY A 66 -0.89 7.26 -1.48
C GLY A 66 -1.58 7.29 -0.12
N PHE A 67 -0.92 7.97 0.83
CA PHE A 67 -1.50 8.17 2.17
C PHE A 67 -2.83 8.95 2.11
N SER A 68 -2.95 9.91 1.19
CA SER A 68 -4.16 10.71 1.03
C SER A 68 -5.37 9.85 0.68
N GLU A 69 -5.22 8.95 -0.29
CA GLU A 69 -6.24 8.00 -0.73
C GLU A 69 -6.55 7.00 0.39
N LEU A 70 -5.54 6.43 1.04
CA LEU A 70 -5.75 5.52 2.17
C LEU A 70 -6.56 6.19 3.29
N ALA A 71 -6.19 7.41 3.67
CA ALA A 71 -6.91 8.18 4.67
C ALA A 71 -8.29 8.65 4.20
N ALA A 72 -8.53 8.74 2.89
CA ALA A 72 -9.86 9.00 2.35
C ALA A 72 -10.75 7.76 2.48
N PHE A 73 -10.26 6.58 2.09
CA PHE A 73 -10.99 5.31 2.27
C PHE A 73 -11.29 5.02 3.73
N ASP A 74 -10.35 5.32 4.63
CA ASP A 74 -10.55 5.18 6.07
C ASP A 74 -11.66 6.10 6.58
N ARG A 75 -11.61 7.39 6.20
CA ARG A 75 -12.64 8.37 6.57
C ARG A 75 -14.02 8.05 5.96
N ALA A 76 -14.04 7.42 4.79
CA ALA A 76 -15.26 6.97 4.14
C ALA A 76 -15.82 5.66 4.75
N GLY A 77 -15.04 4.94 5.58
CA GLY A 77 -15.41 3.62 6.10
C GLY A 77 -15.32 2.50 5.06
N GLU A 78 -14.77 2.77 3.89
CA GLU A 78 -14.61 1.81 2.78
C GLU A 78 -13.35 0.95 2.94
N LEU A 79 -12.35 1.46 3.68
CA LEU A 79 -11.09 0.76 3.91
C LEU A 79 -11.32 -0.60 4.58
N ASP A 80 -12.19 -0.67 5.58
CA ASP A 80 -12.49 -1.92 6.29
C ASP A 80 -13.11 -2.97 5.35
N GLY A 81 -13.92 -2.54 4.38
CA GLY A 81 -14.47 -3.41 3.34
C GLY A 81 -13.39 -3.97 2.42
N LEU A 82 -12.51 -3.10 1.92
CA LEU A 82 -11.37 -3.50 1.08
C LEU A 82 -10.42 -4.48 1.79
N LEU A 83 -10.23 -4.31 3.10
CA LEU A 83 -9.37 -5.16 3.91
C LEU A 83 -10.05 -6.50 4.27
N ALA A 84 -11.39 -6.54 4.28
CA ALA A 84 -12.18 -7.74 4.48
C ALA A 84 -12.34 -8.57 3.20
N GLU A 85 -12.17 -7.96 2.02
CA GLU A 85 -12.21 -8.68 0.75
C GLU A 85 -11.01 -9.62 0.58
N PRO A 86 -11.24 -10.91 0.28
CA PRO A 86 -10.16 -11.84 -0.01
C PRO A 86 -9.48 -11.46 -1.32
N ALA A 87 -8.17 -11.70 -1.43
CA ALA A 87 -7.44 -11.53 -2.69
C ALA A 87 -8.01 -12.45 -3.78
N SER A 88 -8.83 -11.91 -4.68
CA SER A 88 -9.57 -12.66 -5.71
C SER A 88 -8.71 -13.18 -6.87
N GLY A 89 -7.39 -12.94 -6.85
CA GLY A 89 -6.46 -13.39 -7.88
C GLY A 89 -5.02 -13.27 -7.37
N ALA A 90 -4.28 -14.38 -7.42
CA ALA A 90 -2.94 -14.54 -6.85
C ALA A 90 -1.85 -13.86 -7.71
N GLU A 91 -1.99 -12.58 -8.00
CA GLU A 91 -0.92 -11.85 -8.71
C GLU A 91 -0.07 -11.12 -7.68
N SER A 92 1.22 -11.43 -7.61
CA SER A 92 2.11 -10.82 -6.61
C SER A 92 2.30 -9.34 -6.96
N PRO A 93 2.16 -8.40 -6.01
CA PRO A 93 2.36 -6.97 -6.27
C PRO A 93 3.85 -6.61 -6.40
N LEU A 94 4.72 -7.58 -6.72
CA LEU A 94 6.15 -7.39 -6.86
C LEU A 94 6.55 -7.83 -8.28
N PRO A 95 7.45 -7.09 -8.95
CA PRO A 95 8.03 -7.55 -10.20
C PRO A 95 8.73 -8.91 -9.97
N SER A 96 8.55 -9.84 -10.92
CA SER A 96 9.16 -11.17 -10.91
C SER A 96 10.69 -11.13 -10.96
#